data_AF-A0A1A8NKJ5-F1
#
_entry.id   AF-A0A1A8NKJ5-F1
#
_cell.length_a   1.000
_cell.length_b   1.000
_cell.length_c   1.000
_cell.angle_alpha   90.00
_cell.angle_beta   90.00
_cell.angle_gamma   90.00
#
_symmetry.space_group_name_H-M   'P 1'
#
loop_
_entity.id
_entity.type
_entity.pdbx_description
1 polymer ?
#
loop_
_entity_poly.entity_id
_entity_poly.type
_entity_poly.pdbx_seq_one_letter_code
_entity_poly.pdbx_strand_id
1 'polypeptide(L)'
;MCRGLELLPITCLERAKELRALFGSFLLKSDHSISGQPRNHSKLKLSEVAEPLKWKESFESLLSSQNGLCLFRAFLVSEFSEENIAFYLACEDFRATKPSKLAPKAKRIYEEFICLNAPREVNLDHATKAVTQENMERPTRFCFDEAQSKIYTLMEKDCYPRFLKSSMYLELKTRTG
;
A
#
# COMPACT_ATOMS: atom_id res chain seq x y z
N MET A 1 -31.58 5.66 -12.22
CA MET A 1 -31.22 4.55 -11.29
C MET A 1 -30.31 3.60 -12.05
N CYS A 2 -28.99 3.66 -11.80
CA CYS A 2 -28.01 2.89 -12.57
C CYS A 2 -28.05 1.41 -12.15
N ARG A 3 -28.71 0.56 -12.96
CA ARG A 3 -28.78 -0.91 -12.81
C ARG A 3 -27.49 -1.60 -13.31
N GLY A 4 -26.33 -1.11 -12.90
CA GLY A 4 -25.02 -1.59 -13.39
C GLY A 4 -24.16 -2.29 -12.34
N LEU A 5 -24.56 -2.31 -11.07
CA LEU A 5 -23.72 -2.80 -9.96
C LEU A 5 -23.96 -4.28 -9.61
N GLU A 6 -25.06 -4.89 -10.07
CA GLU A 6 -25.44 -6.25 -9.69
C GLU A 6 -24.74 -7.36 -10.52
N LEU A 7 -24.06 -6.99 -11.61
CA LEU A 7 -23.37 -7.93 -12.51
C LEU A 7 -21.84 -7.91 -12.39
N LEU A 8 -21.30 -7.09 -11.50
CA LEU A 8 -19.86 -7.06 -11.26
C LEU A 8 -19.45 -8.21 -10.35
N PRO A 9 -18.39 -8.98 -10.68
CA PRO A 9 -17.82 -9.97 -9.77
C PRO A 9 -17.63 -9.35 -8.37
N ILE A 10 -17.87 -10.13 -7.31
CA ILE A 10 -17.77 -9.67 -5.91
C ILE A 10 -16.43 -8.97 -5.65
N THR A 11 -15.36 -9.48 -6.26
CA THR A 11 -14.01 -8.94 -6.20
C THR A 11 -13.87 -7.54 -6.82
N CYS A 12 -14.62 -7.22 -7.87
CA CYS A 12 -14.68 -5.87 -8.44
C CYS A 12 -15.42 -4.89 -7.52
N LEU A 13 -16.49 -5.35 -6.86
CA LEU A 13 -17.25 -4.54 -5.92
C LEU A 13 -16.45 -4.22 -4.65
N GLU A 14 -15.70 -5.20 -4.13
CA GLU A 14 -14.81 -5.00 -2.97
C GLU A 14 -13.72 -3.98 -3.27
N ARG A 15 -13.05 -4.08 -4.42
CA ARG A 15 -12.06 -3.09 -4.87
C ARG A 15 -12.64 -1.70 -5.07
N ALA A 16 -13.85 -1.61 -5.64
CA ALA A 16 -14.54 -0.32 -5.77
C ALA A 16 -14.85 0.32 -4.41
N LYS A 17 -15.20 -0.49 -3.40
CA LYS A 17 -15.38 -0.01 -2.01
C LYS A 17 -14.05 0.45 -1.42
N GLU A 18 -12.97 -0.28 -1.65
CA GLU A 18 -11.64 0.08 -1.16
C GLU A 18 -11.12 1.38 -1.79
N LEU A 19 -11.24 1.53 -3.12
CA LEU A 19 -10.93 2.79 -3.80
C LEU A 19 -11.74 3.94 -3.21
N ARG A 20 -13.05 3.79 -3.01
CA ARG A 20 -13.89 4.82 -2.39
C ARG A 20 -13.44 5.16 -0.97
N ALA A 21 -13.04 4.18 -0.16
CA ALA A 21 -12.54 4.42 1.20
C ALA A 21 -11.21 5.17 1.17
N LEU A 22 -10.29 4.80 0.28
CA LEU A 22 -9.00 5.46 0.11
C LEU A 22 -9.20 6.91 -0.36
N PHE A 23 -10.01 7.14 -1.40
CA PHE A 23 -10.32 8.49 -1.88
C PHE A 23 -11.10 9.30 -0.84
N GLY A 24 -12.02 8.70 -0.09
CA GLY A 24 -12.72 9.37 1.00
C GLY A 24 -11.74 9.87 2.06
N SER A 25 -10.79 9.03 2.50
CA SER A 25 -9.77 9.42 3.47
C SER A 25 -8.77 10.47 2.95
N PHE A 26 -8.53 10.48 1.63
CA PHE A 26 -7.67 11.46 0.98
C PHE A 26 -8.38 12.82 0.81
N LEU A 27 -9.66 12.81 0.42
CA LEU A 27 -10.46 14.02 0.17
C LEU A 27 -11.03 14.66 1.45
N LEU A 28 -11.36 13.88 2.48
CA LEU A 28 -11.84 14.47 3.76
C LEU A 28 -10.74 15.28 4.47
N LYS A 29 -9.46 15.04 4.16
CA LYS A 29 -8.35 15.87 4.65
C LYS A 29 -8.24 17.20 3.90
N SER A 30 -8.92 17.36 2.77
CA SER A 30 -8.91 18.59 1.99
C SER A 30 -10.08 19.54 2.28
N ASP A 31 -10.98 19.22 3.23
CA ASP A 31 -12.12 20.09 3.57
C ASP A 31 -12.31 20.34 5.07
N HIS A 32 -12.57 21.63 5.38
CA HIS A 32 -12.96 22.30 6.64
C HIS A 32 -11.84 22.84 7.56
N SER A 33 -11.89 24.10 8.04
CA SER A 33 -12.99 25.08 8.04
C SER A 33 -12.53 26.50 8.44
N ILE A 34 -13.13 27.50 7.80
CA ILE A 34 -13.17 28.91 8.20
C ILE A 34 -13.84 29.03 9.59
N SER A 35 -13.09 29.50 10.59
CA SER A 35 -13.61 30.23 11.76
C SER A 35 -12.46 31.04 12.36
N GLY A 36 -12.68 32.34 12.54
CA GLY A 36 -11.65 33.36 12.65
C GLY A 36 -10.80 33.36 13.92
N GLN A 37 -9.49 33.55 13.76
CA GLN A 37 -8.60 34.43 14.55
C GLN A 37 -7.27 34.63 13.79
N PRO A 38 -6.58 35.78 13.91
CA PRO A 38 -5.38 36.07 13.15
C PRO A 38 -4.14 35.52 13.87
N ARG A 39 -3.50 34.49 13.32
CA ARG A 39 -2.15 34.08 13.73
C ARG A 39 -1.30 33.65 12.52
N ASN A 40 -0.39 34.54 12.14
CA ASN A 40 0.86 34.32 11.40
C ASN A 40 0.87 33.25 10.29
N HIS A 41 0.41 33.65 9.10
CA HIS A 41 0.36 32.85 7.87
C HIS A 41 1.68 32.81 7.07
N SER A 42 2.82 32.41 7.67
CA SER A 42 4.07 32.29 6.89
C SER A 42 4.80 30.94 6.96
N LYS A 43 4.30 29.94 7.69
CA LYS A 43 4.98 28.62 7.80
C LYS A 43 4.15 27.38 7.43
N LEU A 44 2.87 27.51 7.10
CA LEU A 44 1.96 26.38 6.88
C LEU A 44 1.72 26.00 5.39
N LYS A 45 2.34 26.69 4.42
CA LYS A 45 2.02 26.48 2.98
C LYS A 45 3.13 25.87 2.12
N LEU A 46 4.34 25.65 2.64
CA LEU A 46 5.46 25.14 1.84
C LEU A 46 5.61 23.61 1.91
N SER A 47 5.10 22.97 2.98
CA SER A 47 5.26 21.53 3.20
C SER A 47 4.32 20.67 2.35
N GLU A 48 3.10 21.13 2.07
CA GLU A 48 2.14 20.40 1.21
C GLU A 48 2.55 20.42 -0.27
N VAL A 49 3.20 21.50 -0.72
CA VAL A 49 3.58 21.69 -2.13
C VAL A 49 4.77 20.81 -2.54
N ALA A 50 5.66 20.49 -1.59
CA ALA A 50 6.86 19.70 -1.84
C ALA A 50 6.66 18.19 -1.60
N GLU A 51 5.56 17.76 -0.97
CA GLU A 51 5.38 16.36 -0.58
C GLU A 51 5.33 15.40 -1.79
N PRO A 52 4.56 15.66 -2.86
CA PRO A 52 4.53 14.78 -4.03
C PRO A 52 5.89 14.70 -4.74
N LEU A 53 6.68 15.78 -4.70
CA LEU A 53 8.00 15.81 -5.31
C LEU A 53 9.00 14.90 -4.59
N LYS A 54 8.85 14.69 -3.28
CA LYS A 54 9.69 13.74 -2.51
C LYS A 54 9.38 12.29 -2.84
N TRP A 55 8.12 12.00 -3.19
CA TRP A 55 7.72 10.63 -3.52
C TRP A 55 8.42 10.08 -4.75
N LYS A 56 8.95 10.92 -5.65
CA LYS A 56 9.71 10.48 -6.82
C LYS A 56 11.19 10.23 -6.53
N GLU A 57 11.71 10.66 -5.37
CA GLU A 57 13.13 10.58 -5.03
C GLU A 57 13.55 9.13 -4.76
N SER A 58 12.70 8.38 -4.07
CA SER A 58 12.89 6.93 -3.87
C SER A 58 11.57 6.25 -3.53
N PHE A 59 11.50 4.94 -3.78
CA PHE A 59 10.32 4.16 -3.41
C PHE A 59 10.12 4.16 -1.88
N GLU A 60 11.20 4.11 -1.11
CA GLU A 60 11.17 4.27 0.35
C GLU A 60 10.52 5.61 0.78
N SER A 61 10.84 6.72 0.09
CA SER A 61 10.26 8.04 0.38
C SER A 61 8.74 8.05 0.14
N LEU A 62 8.28 7.35 -0.91
CA LEU A 62 6.85 7.17 -1.18
C LEU A 62 6.17 6.36 -0.05
N LEU A 63 6.75 5.23 0.33
CA LEU A 63 6.16 4.35 1.35
C LEU A 63 6.17 4.97 2.76
N SER A 64 7.14 5.84 3.04
CA SER A 64 7.27 6.54 4.32
C SER A 64 6.30 7.71 4.47
N SER A 65 5.74 8.22 3.37
CA SER A 65 4.68 9.23 3.42
C SER A 65 3.31 8.56 3.55
N GLN A 66 2.54 8.96 4.57
CA GLN A 66 1.18 8.47 4.75
C GLN A 66 0.28 8.75 3.53
N ASN A 67 0.43 9.94 2.93
CA ASN A 67 -0.33 10.35 1.76
C ASN A 67 0.16 9.61 0.50
N GLY A 68 1.48 9.50 0.34
CA GLY A 68 2.11 8.74 -0.75
C GLY A 68 1.69 7.28 -0.75
N LEU A 69 1.78 6.61 0.40
CA LEU A 69 1.33 5.23 0.59
C LEU A 69 -0.17 5.06 0.30
N CYS A 70 -1.01 6.00 0.75
CA CYS A 70 -2.45 5.94 0.49
C CYS A 70 -2.75 5.99 -1.02
N LEU A 71 -2.11 6.91 -1.75
CA LEU A 71 -2.32 7.05 -3.18
C LEU A 71 -1.72 5.87 -3.96
N PHE A 72 -0.55 5.38 -3.53
CA PHE A 72 0.08 4.21 -4.14
C PHE A 72 -0.77 2.95 -3.96
N ARG A 73 -1.39 2.75 -2.79
CA ARG A 73 -2.38 1.68 -2.60
C ARG A 73 -3.56 1.82 -3.56
N ALA A 74 -4.11 3.03 -3.70
CA ALA A 74 -5.23 3.25 -4.61
C ALA A 74 -4.84 2.95 -6.07
N PHE A 75 -3.61 3.31 -6.47
CA PHE A 75 -3.06 2.96 -7.77
C PHE A 75 -2.96 1.43 -7.96
N LEU A 76 -2.40 0.71 -6.99
CA LEU A 76 -2.28 -0.75 -7.06
C LEU A 76 -3.64 -1.46 -7.13
N VAL A 77 -4.65 -0.97 -6.39
CA VAL A 77 -6.03 -1.50 -6.49
C VAL A 77 -6.61 -1.27 -7.89
N SER A 78 -6.32 -0.11 -8.51
CA SER A 78 -6.76 0.18 -9.88
C SER A 78 -6.14 -0.75 -10.93
N GLU A 79 -5.00 -1.35 -10.60
CA GLU A 79 -4.24 -2.26 -11.46
C GLU A 79 -4.28 -3.71 -10.96
N PHE A 80 -5.14 -4.04 -9.99
CA PHE A 80 -5.30 -5.40 -9.45
C PHE A 80 -3.98 -6.01 -8.95
N SER A 81 -3.17 -5.22 -8.24
CA SER A 81 -1.86 -5.63 -7.71
C SER A 81 -1.66 -5.22 -6.23
N GLU A 82 -2.76 -4.94 -5.53
CA GLU A 82 -2.77 -4.47 -4.14
C GLU A 82 -2.26 -5.49 -3.11
N GLU A 83 -2.24 -6.78 -3.46
CA GLU A 83 -1.69 -7.84 -2.62
C GLU A 83 -0.21 -7.61 -2.29
N ASN A 84 0.55 -7.01 -3.21
CA ASN A 84 1.99 -6.78 -3.04
C ASN A 84 2.27 -5.80 -1.88
N ILE A 85 1.57 -4.67 -1.85
CA ILE A 85 1.75 -3.68 -0.78
C ILE A 85 1.12 -4.17 0.54
N ALA A 86 0.01 -4.90 0.47
CA ALA A 86 -0.62 -5.47 1.65
C ALA A 86 0.30 -6.49 2.34
N PHE A 87 0.91 -7.40 1.56
CA PHE A 87 1.90 -8.34 2.06
C PHE A 87 3.12 -7.64 2.66
N TYR A 88 3.71 -6.67 1.94
CA TYR A 88 4.86 -5.91 2.44
C TYR A 88 4.59 -5.27 3.82
N LEU A 89 3.42 -4.64 3.99
CA LEU A 89 3.06 -4.01 5.25
C LEU A 89 2.73 -5.02 6.35
N ALA A 90 2.15 -6.18 5.99
CA ALA A 90 1.94 -7.27 6.93
C ALA A 90 3.28 -7.80 7.47
N CYS A 91 4.32 -7.86 6.63
CA CYS A 91 5.68 -8.20 7.05
C CYS A 91 6.31 -7.15 7.98
N GLU A 92 6.14 -5.86 7.71
CA GLU A 92 6.61 -4.78 8.62
C GLU A 92 5.95 -4.87 9.99
N ASP A 93 4.63 -5.03 10.03
CA ASP A 93 3.87 -5.21 11.27
C ASP A 93 4.23 -6.54 11.96
N PHE A 94 4.55 -7.60 11.21
CA PHE A 94 5.05 -8.86 11.75
C PHE A 94 6.41 -8.70 12.44
N ARG A 95 7.34 -7.97 11.82
CA ARG A 95 8.68 -7.70 12.36
C ARG A 95 8.62 -6.99 13.72
N ALA A 96 7.65 -6.09 13.89
CA ALA A 96 7.39 -5.37 15.15
C ALA A 96 6.62 -6.21 16.21
N THR A 97 6.15 -7.41 15.88
CA THR A 97 5.26 -8.21 16.75
C THR A 97 5.97 -8.80 17.96
N LYS A 98 5.27 -8.91 19.10
CA LYS A 98 5.79 -9.55 20.32
C LYS A 98 6.02 -11.06 20.08
N PRO A 99 7.05 -11.69 20.68
CA PRO A 99 7.37 -13.11 20.45
C PRO A 99 6.19 -14.07 20.64
N SER A 100 5.36 -13.84 21.67
CA SER A 100 4.18 -14.67 21.97
C SER A 100 3.09 -14.65 20.89
N LYS A 101 3.12 -13.67 19.98
CA LYS A 101 2.17 -13.53 18.87
C LYS A 101 2.78 -13.83 17.50
N LEU A 102 4.06 -14.19 17.42
CA LEU A 102 4.74 -14.44 16.14
C LEU A 102 4.12 -15.62 15.40
N ALA A 103 4.09 -16.81 16.01
CA ALA A 103 3.57 -18.02 15.36
C ALA A 103 2.14 -17.85 14.77
N PRO A 104 1.12 -17.38 15.53
CA PRO A 104 -0.21 -17.22 14.96
C PRO A 104 -0.29 -16.13 13.88
N LYS A 105 0.54 -15.09 13.96
CA LYS A 105 0.58 -14.03 12.93
C LYS A 105 1.29 -14.49 11.66
N ALA A 106 2.39 -15.23 11.80
CA ALA A 106 3.10 -15.84 10.69
C ALA A 106 2.15 -16.75 9.90
N LYS A 107 1.40 -17.62 10.61
CA LYS A 107 0.40 -18.50 9.98
C LYS A 107 -0.61 -17.72 9.14
N ARG A 108 -1.17 -16.64 9.66
CA ARG A 108 -2.13 -15.79 8.93
C ARG A 108 -1.53 -15.17 7.67
N ILE A 109 -0.31 -14.61 7.78
CA ILE A 109 0.39 -14.03 6.63
C ILE A 109 0.66 -15.09 5.56
N TYR A 110 1.11 -16.27 5.98
CA TYR A 110 1.38 -17.38 5.07
C TYR A 110 0.11 -17.84 4.34
N GLU A 111 -1.00 -18.02 5.05
CA GLU A 111 -2.29 -18.45 4.49
C GLU A 111 -2.95 -17.39 3.60
N GLU A 112 -2.72 -16.09 3.86
CA GLU A 112 -3.29 -15.00 3.07
C GLU A 112 -2.50 -14.69 1.80
N PHE A 113 -1.16 -14.79 1.85
CA PHE A 113 -0.28 -14.28 0.80
C PHE A 113 0.69 -15.29 0.17
N ILE A 114 1.03 -16.40 0.83
CA ILE A 114 2.17 -17.24 0.39
C ILE A 114 1.75 -18.63 -0.09
N CYS A 115 0.86 -19.32 0.63
CA CYS A 115 0.52 -20.69 0.31
C CYS A 115 -0.11 -20.80 -1.09
N LEU A 116 -0.02 -21.98 -1.69
CA LEU A 116 -0.63 -22.23 -2.98
C LEU A 116 -2.15 -21.94 -2.93
N ASN A 117 -2.64 -21.14 -3.88
CA ASN A 117 -4.03 -20.67 -3.95
C ASN A 117 -4.45 -19.79 -2.77
N ALA A 118 -3.51 -19.09 -2.14
CA ALA A 118 -3.86 -18.08 -1.15
C ALA A 118 -4.78 -17.02 -1.78
N PRO A 119 -5.77 -16.50 -1.04
CA PRO A 119 -6.75 -15.55 -1.59
C PRO A 119 -6.11 -14.27 -2.14
N ARG A 120 -4.91 -13.91 -1.66
CA ARG A 120 -4.11 -12.77 -2.09
C ARG A 120 -2.67 -13.18 -2.37
N GLU A 121 -2.49 -14.33 -3.02
CA GLU A 121 -1.17 -14.90 -3.31
C GLU A 121 -0.26 -13.90 -4.03
N VAL A 122 0.92 -13.62 -3.46
CA VAL A 122 1.93 -12.77 -4.08
C VAL A 122 2.80 -13.56 -5.07
N ASN A 123 3.28 -12.89 -6.12
CA ASN A 123 4.11 -13.52 -7.14
C ASN A 123 5.55 -13.74 -6.65
N LEU A 124 5.82 -14.95 -6.14
CA LEU A 124 7.13 -15.39 -5.67
C LEU A 124 7.62 -16.61 -6.44
N ASP A 125 8.93 -16.67 -6.67
CA ASP A 125 9.57 -17.84 -7.26
C ASP A 125 9.51 -19.06 -6.29
N HIS A 126 9.63 -20.27 -6.85
CA HIS A 126 9.50 -21.51 -6.09
C HIS A 126 10.54 -21.62 -4.97
N ALA A 127 11.75 -21.10 -5.18
CA ALA A 127 12.81 -21.16 -4.18
C ALA A 127 12.46 -20.30 -2.97
N THR A 128 12.02 -19.06 -3.17
CA THR A 128 11.61 -18.16 -2.09
C THR A 128 10.37 -18.69 -1.34
N LYS A 129 9.41 -19.34 -2.03
CA LYS A 129 8.28 -20.01 -1.36
C LYS A 129 8.74 -21.17 -0.48
N ALA A 130 9.68 -22.00 -0.96
CA ALA A 130 10.23 -23.11 -0.19
C ALA A 130 10.98 -22.63 1.06
N VAL A 131 11.83 -21.60 0.95
CA VAL A 131 12.52 -20.98 2.09
C VAL A 131 11.51 -20.42 3.10
N THR A 132 10.47 -19.74 2.62
CA THR A 132 9.42 -19.21 3.50
C THR A 132 8.70 -20.34 4.22
N GLN A 133 8.39 -21.45 3.54
CA GLN A 133 7.75 -22.62 4.13
C GLN A 133 8.61 -23.27 5.22
N GLU A 134 9.93 -23.38 5.03
CA GLU A 134 10.85 -23.89 6.06
C GLU A 134 10.87 -22.97 7.28
N ASN A 135 10.93 -21.65 7.08
CA ASN A 135 10.88 -20.67 8.16
C ASN A 135 9.61 -20.77 9.02
N MET A 136 8.51 -21.29 8.45
CA MET A 136 7.24 -21.46 9.16
C MET A 136 7.27 -22.57 10.21
N GLU A 137 8.23 -23.50 10.16
CA GLU A 137 8.38 -24.54 11.20
C GLU A 137 8.75 -23.91 12.56
N ARG A 138 9.57 -22.86 12.53
CA ARG A 138 9.93 -22.08 13.72
C ARG A 138 9.97 -20.59 13.40
N PRO A 139 8.80 -19.91 13.36
CA PRO A 139 8.71 -18.53 12.94
C PRO A 139 9.54 -17.59 13.82
N THR A 140 10.46 -16.88 13.19
CA THR A 140 11.22 -15.77 13.80
C THR A 140 10.75 -14.44 13.21
N ARG A 141 11.26 -13.31 13.71
CA ARG A 141 10.94 -11.98 13.13
C ARG A 141 11.41 -11.83 11.67
N PHE A 142 12.28 -12.72 11.20
CA PHE A 142 12.86 -12.72 9.86
C PHE A 142 12.20 -13.73 8.91
N CYS A 143 11.09 -14.35 9.34
CA CYS A 143 10.41 -15.44 8.62
C CYS A 143 10.08 -15.13 7.15
N PHE A 144 9.84 -13.86 6.84
CA PHE A 144 9.40 -13.39 5.52
C PHE A 144 10.41 -12.48 4.83
N ASP A 145 11.65 -12.35 5.31
CA ASP A 145 12.61 -11.35 4.80
C ASP A 145 12.90 -11.48 3.31
N GLU A 146 13.15 -12.71 2.85
CA GLU A 146 13.42 -12.96 1.43
C GLU A 146 12.18 -12.67 0.58
N ALA A 147 11.02 -13.20 0.97
CA ALA A 147 9.75 -12.94 0.28
C ALA A 147 9.42 -11.45 0.23
N GLN A 148 9.55 -10.75 1.35
CA GLN A 148 9.30 -9.31 1.44
C GLN A 148 10.24 -8.52 0.53
N SER A 149 11.53 -8.89 0.49
CA SER A 149 12.52 -8.25 -0.38
C SER A 149 12.20 -8.44 -1.87
N LYS A 150 11.74 -9.63 -2.27
CA LYS A 150 11.29 -9.89 -3.65
C LYS A 150 10.10 -9.02 -4.03
N ILE A 151 9.08 -8.94 -3.16
CA ILE A 151 7.88 -8.14 -3.42
C ILE A 151 8.16 -6.64 -3.38
N TYR A 152 9.02 -6.17 -2.48
CA TYR A 152 9.52 -4.80 -2.49
C TYR A 152 10.18 -4.47 -3.83
N THR A 153 11.10 -5.33 -4.29
CA THR A 153 11.82 -5.15 -5.56
C THR A 153 10.87 -5.16 -6.75
N LEU A 154 9.85 -6.02 -6.74
CA LEU A 154 8.81 -6.07 -7.78
C LEU A 154 8.08 -4.73 -7.85
N MET A 155 7.57 -4.25 -6.72
CA MET A 155 6.86 -2.97 -6.68
C MET A 155 7.76 -1.80 -7.07
N GLU A 156 9.01 -1.78 -6.60
CA GLU A 156 9.98 -0.72 -6.90
C GLU A 156 10.33 -0.65 -8.39
N LYS A 157 10.46 -1.79 -9.06
CA LYS A 157 10.91 -1.86 -10.46
C LYS A 157 9.78 -1.81 -11.48
N ASP A 158 8.58 -2.21 -11.11
CA ASP A 158 7.43 -2.25 -12.02
C ASP A 158 6.32 -1.26 -11.62
N CYS A 159 5.70 -1.45 -10.46
CA CYS A 159 4.55 -0.66 -10.03
C CYS A 159 4.89 0.82 -9.81
N TYR A 160 6.00 1.11 -9.15
CA TYR A 160 6.40 2.46 -8.76
C TYR A 160 6.71 3.37 -9.96
N PRO A 161 7.47 2.95 -10.99
CA PRO A 161 7.66 3.72 -12.21
C PRO A 161 6.35 4.00 -12.97
N ARG A 162 5.40 3.06 -12.94
CA ARG A 162 4.07 3.23 -13.56
C ARG A 162 3.22 4.21 -12.74
N PHE A 163 3.25 4.11 -11.42
CA PHE A 163 2.61 5.06 -10.50
C PHE A 163 3.06 6.50 -10.76
N LEU A 164 4.37 6.75 -10.87
CA LEU A 164 4.92 8.09 -11.13
C LEU A 164 4.53 8.67 -12.51
N LYS A 165 4.03 7.85 -13.42
CA LYS A 165 3.50 8.25 -14.74
C LYS A 165 1.98 8.27 -14.81
N SER A 166 1.30 7.77 -13.77
CA SER A 166 -0.16 7.69 -13.71
C SER A 166 -0.79 9.07 -13.59
N SER A 167 -2.01 9.22 -14.11
CA SER A 167 -2.81 10.45 -13.92
C SER A 167 -3.00 10.75 -12.43
N MET A 168 -3.18 9.73 -11.59
CA MET A 168 -3.34 9.87 -10.14
C MET A 168 -2.21 10.67 -9.48
N TYR A 169 -0.96 10.40 -9.87
CA TYR A 169 0.19 11.14 -9.35
C TYR A 169 0.40 12.47 -10.09
N LEU A 170 0.24 12.49 -11.41
CA LEU A 170 0.50 13.69 -12.22
C LEU A 170 -0.49 14.82 -11.94
N GLU A 171 -1.76 14.54 -11.68
CA GLU A 171 -2.78 15.54 -11.30
C GLU A 171 -2.45 16.24 -9.97
N LEU A 172 -1.81 15.53 -9.04
CA LEU A 172 -1.34 16.16 -7.80
C LEU A 172 -0.16 17.08 -8.06
N LYS A 173 0.77 16.66 -8.93
CA LYS A 173 1.92 17.46 -9.34
C LYS A 173 1.52 18.73 -10.11
N THR A 174 0.50 18.68 -10.98
CA THR A 174 0.05 19.86 -11.75
C THR A 174 -0.72 20.86 -10.90
N ARG A 175 -1.40 20.43 -9.84
CA ARG A 175 -2.05 21.33 -8.87
C ARG A 175 -1.08 22.04 -7.93
N THR A 176 0.20 21.63 -7.91
CA THR A 176 1.27 22.20 -7.08
C THR A 176 2.36 22.91 -7.88
N GLY A 177 2.24 22.95 -9.22
CA GLY A 177 3.15 23.64 -10.14
C GLY A 177 2.71 25.04 -10.52
#